data_AF-A0A351JP03-F1
#
_entry.id   AF-A0A351JP03-F1
#
_cell.length_a   1.000
_cell.length_b   1.000
_cell.length_c   1.000
_cell.angle_alpha   90.00
_cell.angle_beta   90.00
_cell.angle_gamma   90.00
#
_symmetry.space_group_name_H-M   'P 1'
#
loop_
_entity.id
_entity.type
_entity.pdbx_description
1 polymer ?
#
loop_
_entity_poly.entity_id
_entity_poly.type
_entity_poly.pdbx_seq_one_letter_code
_entity_poly.pdbx_strand_id
1 'polypeptide(L)'
;MAYSAPDDTPREVVNPRTARDLEFAKVLGHVAAFAASSLGVEAVHALWPRADRDALAREFSLVGEMDEAVRCGFSLGGIHDLAPLLAEAREHGSLAPEQFLTVAVTLTTAAEVRQALVTSDLSGLTALGERISDQTELLRAIWRAVD
;
A
#
# COMPACT_ATOMS: atom_id res chain seq x y z
N MET A 1 -30.56 -21.49 25.44
CA MET A 1 -29.95 -21.62 24.11
C MET A 1 -28.72 -20.73 24.08
N ALA A 2 -27.52 -21.29 24.08
CA ALA A 2 -26.28 -20.52 23.97
C ALA A 2 -26.02 -20.26 22.48
N TYR A 3 -26.00 -18.97 22.09
CA TYR A 3 -25.54 -18.54 20.78
C TYR A 3 -24.01 -18.72 20.74
N SER A 4 -23.55 -19.77 20.07
CA SER A 4 -22.14 -19.95 19.77
C SER A 4 -21.74 -18.89 18.76
N ALA A 5 -20.78 -18.05 19.12
CA ALA A 5 -20.17 -17.11 18.18
C ALA A 5 -19.63 -17.89 16.96
N PRO A 6 -19.71 -17.33 15.74
CA PRO A 6 -19.05 -17.93 14.60
C PRO A 6 -17.54 -18.00 14.88
N ASP A 7 -17.00 -19.20 14.71
CA ASP A 7 -15.57 -19.51 14.76
C ASP A 7 -14.88 -18.71 13.64
N ASP A 8 -14.40 -17.50 13.96
CA ASP A 8 -13.72 -16.57 13.05
C ASP A 8 -12.22 -16.88 12.94
N THR A 9 -11.84 -18.15 13.12
CA THR A 9 -10.51 -18.59 12.74
C THR A 9 -10.44 -18.62 11.22
N PRO A 10 -9.49 -17.91 10.57
CA PRO A 10 -9.34 -18.00 9.12
C PRO A 10 -9.05 -19.45 8.78
N ARG A 11 -10.04 -20.14 8.21
CA ARG A 11 -9.88 -21.51 7.71
C ARG A 11 -8.73 -21.50 6.73
N GLU A 12 -7.66 -22.22 7.08
CA GLU A 12 -6.53 -22.45 6.21
C GLU A 12 -7.04 -23.08 4.90
N VAL A 13 -7.09 -22.29 3.83
CA VAL A 13 -7.68 -22.70 2.54
C VAL A 13 -6.73 -23.60 1.76
N VAL A 14 -5.44 -23.41 1.96
CA VAL A 14 -4.36 -24.13 1.27
C VAL A 14 -3.29 -24.47 2.30
N ASN A 15 -2.90 -25.75 2.35
CA ASN A 15 -1.81 -26.17 3.22
C ASN A 15 -0.43 -25.81 2.60
N PRO A 16 0.65 -25.75 3.41
CA PRO A 16 1.96 -25.30 2.94
C PRO A 16 2.65 -26.27 1.96
N ARG A 17 2.23 -27.54 1.89
CA ARG A 17 2.75 -28.48 0.89
C ARG A 17 2.18 -28.15 -0.48
N THR A 18 0.87 -28.01 -0.58
CA THR A 18 0.18 -27.62 -1.81
C THR A 18 0.67 -26.27 -2.33
N ALA A 19 0.86 -25.28 -1.47
CA ALA A 19 1.42 -23.98 -1.90
C ALA A 19 2.84 -24.10 -2.49
N ARG A 20 3.67 -25.01 -1.95
CA ARG A 20 5.01 -25.30 -2.50
C ARG A 20 4.93 -26.05 -3.83
N ASP A 21 4.07 -27.07 -3.92
CA ASP A 21 3.89 -27.86 -5.13
C ASP A 21 3.35 -27.00 -6.30
N LEU A 22 2.53 -26.00 -5.99
CA LEU A 22 2.05 -24.99 -6.93
C LEU A 22 3.05 -23.84 -7.19
N GLU A 23 4.22 -23.89 -6.56
CA GLU A 23 5.25 -22.85 -6.64
C GLU A 23 4.72 -21.44 -6.34
N PHE A 24 3.77 -21.31 -5.41
CA PHE A 24 3.04 -20.07 -5.15
C PHE A 24 3.96 -18.86 -4.89
N ALA A 25 5.06 -19.07 -4.17
CA ALA A 25 6.05 -18.02 -3.92
C ALA A 25 6.71 -17.49 -5.22
N LYS A 26 6.92 -18.34 -6.23
CA LYS A 26 7.44 -17.89 -7.53
C LYS A 26 6.41 -17.06 -8.29
N VAL A 27 5.13 -17.45 -8.22
CA VAL A 27 4.03 -16.66 -8.79
C VAL A 27 3.99 -15.27 -8.16
N LEU A 28 4.03 -15.19 -6.82
CA LEU A 28 4.11 -13.90 -6.13
C LEU A 28 5.35 -13.10 -6.52
N GLY A 29 6.51 -13.74 -6.68
CA GLY A 29 7.72 -13.08 -7.16
C GLY A 29 7.58 -12.46 -8.55
N HIS A 30 6.88 -13.13 -9.47
CA HIS A 30 6.57 -12.58 -10.79
C HIS A 30 5.63 -11.38 -10.71
N VAL A 31 4.61 -11.43 -9.86
CA VAL A 31 3.69 -10.30 -9.64
C VAL A 31 4.41 -9.12 -8.97
N ALA A 32 5.23 -9.40 -7.97
CA ALA A 32 5.97 -8.38 -7.23
C ALA A 32 6.95 -7.60 -8.11
N ALA A 33 7.48 -8.20 -9.18
CA ALA A 33 8.31 -7.50 -10.16
C ALA A 33 7.59 -6.34 -10.89
N PHE A 34 6.26 -6.29 -10.84
CA PHE A 34 5.45 -5.18 -11.37
C PHE A 34 5.04 -4.16 -10.32
N ALA A 35 5.39 -4.35 -9.04
CA ALA A 35 5.06 -3.39 -8.00
C ALA A 35 5.87 -2.09 -8.18
N ALA A 36 5.21 -0.96 -7.98
CA ALA A 36 5.80 0.37 -8.17
C ALA A 36 6.66 0.84 -6.97
N SER A 37 6.70 0.10 -5.86
CA SER A 37 7.51 0.43 -4.68
C SER A 37 7.91 -0.83 -3.90
N SER A 38 8.92 -0.71 -3.02
CA SER A 38 9.32 -1.79 -2.10
C SER A 38 8.18 -2.22 -1.18
N LEU A 39 7.37 -1.28 -0.72
CA LEU A 39 6.17 -1.56 0.09
C LEU A 39 5.15 -2.38 -0.69
N GLY A 40 4.99 -2.13 -2.00
CA GLY A 40 4.15 -2.94 -2.87
C GLY A 40 4.70 -4.36 -3.07
N VAL A 41 6.02 -4.51 -3.22
CA VAL A 41 6.70 -5.82 -3.28
C VAL A 41 6.42 -6.63 -2.02
N GLU A 42 6.58 -6.01 -0.85
CA GLU A 42 6.31 -6.64 0.44
C GLU A 42 4.83 -7.04 0.58
N ALA A 43 3.91 -6.16 0.18
CA ALA A 43 2.48 -6.45 0.20
C ALA A 43 2.11 -7.64 -0.68
N VAL A 44 2.69 -7.75 -1.88
CA VAL A 44 2.47 -8.90 -2.78
C VAL A 44 3.02 -10.19 -2.16
N HIS A 45 4.23 -10.15 -1.59
CA HIS A 45 4.81 -11.34 -0.95
C HIS A 45 4.05 -11.79 0.30
N ALA A 46 3.33 -10.88 0.97
CA ALA A 46 2.48 -11.20 2.11
C ALA A 46 1.11 -11.81 1.74
N LEU A 47 0.76 -11.87 0.45
CA LEU A 47 -0.50 -12.45 0.01
C LEU A 47 -0.57 -13.94 0.33
N TRP A 48 -1.74 -14.38 0.81
CA TRP A 48 -2.05 -15.78 1.05
C TRP A 48 -3.50 -16.11 0.64
N PRO A 49 -3.80 -17.33 0.17
CA PRO A 49 -5.16 -17.74 -0.13
C PRO A 49 -6.10 -17.58 1.08
N ARG A 50 -7.24 -16.93 0.86
CA ARG A 50 -8.28 -16.66 1.88
C ARG A 50 -9.62 -17.26 1.46
N ALA A 51 -10.45 -17.61 2.44
CA ALA A 51 -11.77 -18.22 2.23
C ALA A 51 -12.91 -17.19 2.22
N ASP A 52 -12.66 -15.97 2.68
CA ASP A 52 -13.67 -14.91 2.73
C ASP A 52 -13.95 -14.40 1.31
N ARG A 53 -15.04 -14.94 0.72
CA ARG A 53 -15.48 -14.60 -0.62
C ARG A 53 -15.88 -13.13 -0.75
N ASP A 54 -16.49 -12.54 0.28
CA ASP A 54 -16.97 -11.17 0.21
C ASP A 54 -15.80 -10.18 0.30
N ALA A 55 -14.78 -10.47 1.13
CA ALA A 55 -13.53 -9.72 1.11
C ALA A 55 -12.81 -9.81 -0.24
N LEU A 56 -12.70 -11.01 -0.82
CA LEU A 56 -12.09 -11.20 -2.13
C LEU A 56 -12.84 -10.45 -3.24
N ALA A 57 -14.18 -10.44 -3.21
CA ALA A 57 -14.97 -9.71 -4.20
C ALA A 57 -14.72 -8.19 -4.11
N ARG A 58 -14.63 -7.63 -2.90
CA ARG A 58 -14.30 -6.20 -2.71
C ARG A 58 -12.90 -5.86 -3.22
N GLU A 59 -11.91 -6.68 -2.89
CA GLU A 59 -10.54 -6.47 -3.36
C GLU A 59 -10.41 -6.61 -4.88
N PHE A 60 -11.09 -7.59 -5.48
CA PHE A 60 -11.07 -7.77 -6.93
C PHE A 60 -11.78 -6.62 -7.67
N SER A 61 -12.87 -6.08 -7.09
CA SER A 61 -13.50 -4.85 -7.61
C SER A 61 -12.52 -3.69 -7.62
N LEU A 62 -11.74 -3.52 -6.54
CA LEU A 62 -10.73 -2.47 -6.42
C LEU A 62 -9.59 -2.63 -7.45
N VAL A 63 -9.19 -3.86 -7.76
CA VAL A 63 -8.25 -4.15 -8.84
C VAL A 63 -8.82 -3.72 -10.20
N GLY A 64 -10.11 -3.97 -10.44
CA GLY A 64 -10.79 -3.52 -11.67
C GLY A 64 -10.84 -2.00 -11.80
N GLU A 65 -11.15 -1.29 -10.72
CA GLU A 65 -11.10 0.18 -10.70
C GLU A 65 -9.68 0.71 -10.95
N MET A 66 -8.66 0.12 -10.33
CA MET A 66 -7.27 0.53 -10.55
C MET A 66 -6.81 0.29 -12.00
N ASP A 67 -7.20 -0.84 -12.60
CA ASP A 67 -6.91 -1.16 -14.00
C ASP A 67 -7.56 -0.15 -14.97
N GLU A 68 -8.77 0.32 -14.67
CA GLU A 68 -9.39 1.44 -15.39
C GLU A 68 -8.60 2.74 -15.22
N ALA A 69 -8.24 3.10 -13.99
CA ALA A 69 -7.47 4.31 -13.72
C ALA A 69 -6.12 4.31 -14.45
N VAL A 70 -5.40 3.18 -14.46
CA VAL A 70 -4.11 3.02 -15.16
C VAL A 70 -4.29 3.17 -16.67
N ARG A 71 -5.35 2.60 -17.26
CA ARG A 71 -5.68 2.83 -18.68
C ARG A 71 -5.95 4.30 -19.01
N CYS A 72 -6.49 5.04 -18.05
CA CYS A 72 -6.73 6.48 -18.13
C CYS A 72 -5.50 7.34 -17.78
N GLY A 73 -4.34 6.72 -17.56
CA GLY A 73 -3.06 7.41 -17.36
C GLY A 73 -2.67 7.63 -15.90
N PHE A 74 -3.40 7.06 -14.94
CA PHE A 74 -2.93 7.04 -13.55
C PHE A 74 -1.61 6.27 -13.45
N SER A 75 -0.67 6.81 -12.68
CA SER A 75 0.59 6.17 -12.34
C SER A 75 0.91 6.42 -10.88
N LEU A 76 1.38 5.39 -10.19
CA LEU A 76 1.94 5.55 -8.87
C LEU A 76 3.34 6.17 -9.02
N GLY A 77 3.52 7.40 -8.52
CA GLY A 77 4.83 8.04 -8.49
C GLY A 77 5.83 7.32 -7.57
N GLY A 78 7.03 7.89 -7.43
CA GLY A 78 8.10 7.33 -6.59
C GLY A 78 7.82 7.47 -5.10
N ILE A 79 7.11 6.50 -4.52
CA ILE A 79 6.90 6.38 -3.06
C ILE A 79 8.04 5.57 -2.46
N HIS A 80 8.72 6.14 -1.47
CA HIS A 80 9.78 5.48 -0.72
C HIS A 80 9.24 4.93 0.60
N ASP A 81 9.86 3.85 1.09
CA ASP A 81 9.64 3.41 2.47
C ASP A 81 10.32 4.38 3.43
N LEU A 82 9.52 5.06 4.25
CA LEU A 82 10.00 6.01 5.25
C LEU A 82 10.30 5.35 6.61
N ALA A 83 9.96 4.08 6.82
CA ALA A 83 10.19 3.41 8.11
C ALA A 83 11.66 3.47 8.58
N PRO A 84 12.67 3.27 7.70
CA PRO A 84 14.07 3.41 8.11
C PRO A 84 14.41 4.84 8.56
N LEU A 85 13.94 5.85 7.83
CA LEU A 85 14.18 7.26 8.16
C LEU A 85 13.48 7.66 9.47
N LEU A 86 12.27 7.16 9.70
CA LEU A 86 11.55 7.41 10.94
C LEU A 86 12.23 6.75 12.15
N ALA A 87 12.85 5.58 11.96
CA ALA A 87 13.63 4.93 13.01
C ALA A 87 14.88 5.75 13.35
N GLU A 88 15.63 6.18 12.34
CA GLU A 88 16.82 7.01 12.49
C GLU A 88 16.53 8.35 13.19
N ALA A 89 15.45 9.04 12.77
CA ALA A 89 15.02 10.28 13.39
C ALA A 89 14.65 10.11 14.88
N ARG A 90 14.07 8.96 15.26
CA ARG A 90 13.74 8.65 16.66
C ARG A 90 14.99 8.35 17.49
N GLU A 91 15.98 7.71 16.90
CA GLU A 91 17.21 7.31 17.61
C GLU A 91 18.18 8.49 17.79
N HIS A 92 18.38 9.29 16.75
CA HIS A 92 19.39 10.36 16.74
C HIS A 92 18.82 11.76 16.92
N GLY A 93 17.49 11.92 16.84
CA GLY A 93 16.80 13.20 17.00
C GLY A 93 16.91 14.15 15.79
N SER A 94 17.55 13.73 14.70
CA SER A 94 17.71 14.51 13.47
C SER A 94 17.87 13.61 12.26
N LEU A 95 17.55 14.14 11.08
CA LEU A 95 17.87 13.55 9.77
C LEU A 95 18.87 14.44 9.04
N ALA A 96 19.70 13.84 8.20
CA ALA A 96 20.53 14.55 7.24
C ALA A 96 19.67 15.28 6.18
N PRO A 97 20.18 16.35 5.55
CA PRO A 97 19.44 17.11 4.53
C PRO A 97 18.89 16.25 3.39
N GLU A 98 19.65 15.26 2.93
CA GLU A 98 19.26 14.37 1.83
C GLU A 98 18.08 13.47 2.23
N GLN A 99 18.02 13.07 3.49
CA GLN A 99 16.92 12.26 4.04
C GLN A 99 15.64 13.10 4.17
N PHE A 100 15.75 14.36 4.56
CA PHE A 100 14.61 15.29 4.53
C PHE A 100 14.06 15.48 3.12
N LEU A 101 14.92 15.53 2.10
CA LEU A 101 14.50 15.59 0.70
C LEU A 101 13.73 14.33 0.30
N THR A 102 14.20 13.13 0.69
CA THR A 102 13.47 11.87 0.45
C THR A 102 12.08 11.88 1.09
N VAL A 103 11.97 12.38 2.32
CA VAL A 103 10.66 12.55 2.99
C VAL A 103 9.80 13.53 2.21
N ALA A 104 10.32 14.70 1.84
CA ALA A 104 9.57 15.73 1.10
C ALA A 104 9.04 15.21 -0.24
N VAL A 105 9.88 14.53 -1.04
CA VAL A 105 9.46 13.92 -2.31
C VAL A 105 8.34 12.91 -2.09
N THR A 106 8.50 12.04 -1.09
CA THR A 106 7.50 11.00 -0.79
C THR A 106 6.16 11.61 -0.35
N LEU A 107 6.18 12.66 0.48
CA LEU A 107 4.97 13.36 0.91
C LEU A 107 4.29 14.11 -0.23
N THR A 108 5.06 14.74 -1.13
CA THR A 108 4.52 15.38 -2.34
C THR A 108 3.82 14.35 -3.23
N THR A 109 4.48 13.24 -3.53
CA THR A 109 3.87 12.15 -4.33
C THR A 109 2.64 11.56 -3.64
N ALA A 110 2.65 11.38 -2.32
CA ALA A 110 1.49 10.91 -1.59
C ALA A 110 0.29 11.88 -1.70
N ALA A 111 0.54 13.20 -1.66
CA ALA A 111 -0.50 14.21 -1.85
C ALA A 111 -1.07 14.21 -3.28
N GLU A 112 -0.22 14.07 -4.30
CA GLU A 112 -0.63 13.94 -5.70
C GLU A 112 -1.48 12.69 -5.94
N VAL A 113 -1.04 11.53 -5.41
CA VAL A 113 -1.79 10.28 -5.47
C VAL A 113 -3.13 10.42 -4.75
N ARG A 114 -3.13 10.98 -3.53
CA ARG A 114 -4.37 11.25 -2.78
C ARG A 114 -5.34 12.08 -3.62
N GLN A 115 -4.86 13.17 -4.22
CA GLN A 115 -5.69 14.05 -5.02
C GLN A 115 -6.29 13.31 -6.21
N ALA A 116 -5.47 12.56 -6.96
CA ALA A 116 -5.93 11.80 -8.12
C ALA A 116 -7.01 10.77 -7.76
N LEU A 117 -6.82 10.05 -6.65
CA LEU A 117 -7.77 9.02 -6.19
C LEU A 117 -9.08 9.63 -5.67
N VAL A 118 -9.01 10.69 -4.85
CA VAL A 118 -10.19 11.33 -4.25
C VAL A 118 -11.06 12.02 -5.29
N THR A 119 -10.49 12.51 -6.40
CA THR A 119 -11.25 13.12 -7.51
C THR A 119 -11.77 12.12 -8.52
N SER A 120 -11.52 10.83 -8.34
CA SER A 120 -12.02 9.81 -9.27
C SER A 120 -13.52 9.57 -9.06
N ASP A 121 -14.21 9.16 -10.13
CA ASP A 121 -15.59 8.68 -10.05
C ASP A 121 -15.68 7.21 -9.57
N LEU A 122 -14.53 6.61 -9.21
CA LEU A 122 -14.38 5.21 -8.82
C LEU A 122 -14.38 5.11 -7.29
N SER A 123 -15.50 4.64 -6.74
CA SER A 123 -15.76 4.72 -5.30
C SER A 123 -14.74 4.01 -4.41
N GLY A 124 -14.19 2.88 -4.85
CA GLY A 124 -13.15 2.16 -4.11
C GLY A 124 -11.81 2.90 -4.10
N LEU A 125 -11.43 3.52 -5.22
CA LEU A 125 -10.26 4.38 -5.30
C LEU A 125 -10.41 5.65 -4.46
N THR A 126 -11.59 6.29 -4.49
CA THR A 126 -11.88 7.44 -3.62
C THR A 126 -11.70 7.07 -2.14
N ALA A 127 -12.26 5.92 -1.72
CA ALA A 127 -12.10 5.42 -0.36
C ALA A 127 -10.63 5.08 0.00
N LEU A 128 -9.82 4.60 -0.97
CA LEU A 128 -8.38 4.44 -0.78
C LEU A 128 -7.67 5.79 -0.59
N GLY A 129 -7.97 6.78 -1.42
CA GLY A 129 -7.38 8.10 -1.36
C GLY A 129 -7.66 8.79 -0.02
N GLU A 130 -8.86 8.64 0.52
CA GLU A 130 -9.25 9.20 1.82
C GLU A 130 -8.44 8.63 3.00
N ARG A 131 -7.84 7.44 2.86
CA ARG A 131 -6.96 6.84 3.87
C ARG A 131 -5.56 7.44 3.87
N ILE A 132 -5.18 8.17 2.82
CA ILE A 132 -3.89 8.85 2.76
C ILE A 132 -4.00 10.14 3.57
N SER A 133 -3.18 10.24 4.62
CA SER A 133 -3.16 11.41 5.49
C SER A 133 -2.67 12.64 4.73
N ASP A 134 -3.31 13.79 4.96
CA ASP A 134 -2.79 15.08 4.53
C ASP A 134 -1.58 15.46 5.41
N GLN A 135 -0.44 15.69 4.77
CA GLN A 135 0.83 16.05 5.41
C GLN A 135 1.33 17.43 4.96
N THR A 136 0.44 18.30 4.47
CA THR A 136 0.78 19.62 3.92
C THR A 136 1.55 20.50 4.91
N GLU A 137 1.19 20.49 6.20
CA GLU A 137 1.93 21.26 7.22
C GLU A 137 3.35 20.75 7.44
N LEU A 138 3.52 19.42 7.49
CA LEU A 138 4.83 18.80 7.64
C LEU A 138 5.70 19.09 6.41
N LEU A 139 5.14 18.95 5.21
CA LEU A 139 5.84 19.26 3.96
C LEU A 139 6.30 20.72 3.93
N ARG A 140 5.44 21.67 4.33
CA ARG A 140 5.80 23.09 4.47
C ARG A 140 6.92 23.32 5.48
N ALA A 141 6.91 22.62 6.61
CA ALA A 141 7.96 22.72 7.61
C ALA A 141 9.31 22.19 7.10
N ILE A 142 9.29 21.08 6.36
CA ILE A 142 10.50 20.50 5.77
C ILE A 142 11.12 21.45 4.75
N TRP A 143 10.35 21.99 3.80
CA TRP A 143 10.89 22.91 2.79
C TRP A 143 11.51 24.18 3.41
N ARG A 144 10.88 24.74 4.44
CA ARG A 144 11.46 25.89 5.19
C ARG A 144 12.76 25.58 5.93
N ALA A 145 13.03 24.30 6.23
CA ALA A 145 14.23 23.89 6.94
C ALA A 145 15.39 23.54 5.98
N VAL A 146 15.07 23.28 4.71
CA VAL A 146 16.04 22.96 3.65
C VAL A 146 16.45 24.20 2.85
N ASP A 147 15.58 25.22 2.77
CA ASP A 147 15.90 26.57 2.27
C ASP A 147 16.85 27.35 3.21
#